data_AF-A0A7Y4KFQ4-F1
#
_entry.id   AF-A0A7Y4KFQ4-F1
#
_cell.length_a   1.000
_cell.length_b   1.000
_cell.length_c   1.000
_cell.angle_alpha   90.00
_cell.angle_beta   90.00
_cell.angle_gamma   90.00
#
_symmetry.space_group_name_H-M   'P 1'
#
loop_
_entity.id
_entity.type
_entity.pdbx_description
1 polymer ?
#
loop_
_entity_poly.entity_id
_entity_poly.type
_entity_poly.pdbx_seq_one_letter_code
_entity_poly.pdbx_strand_id
1 'polypeptide(L)'
;MSWSAINLRGAARISRVANIYEVQDRRVPSTRYKIKVLERDIGDFLAVPNLCVKTRTGEPDWTAGLGRTELEALEDAIGRMGEALGTAERLTPDDFEWSDPRDF
;
A
#
# COMPACT_ATOMS: atom_id res chain seq x y z
N MET A 1 25.91 -11.27 0.84
CA MET A 1 25.67 -10.36 1.98
C MET A 1 24.22 -9.88 1.87
N SER A 2 23.41 -10.00 2.92
CA SER A 2 22.00 -9.56 2.91
C SER A 2 21.90 -8.08 3.25
N TRP A 3 20.94 -7.37 2.66
CA TRP A 3 20.66 -5.97 3.00
C TRP A 3 20.26 -5.81 4.48
N SER A 4 19.64 -6.83 5.07
CA SER A 4 19.23 -6.83 6.48
C SER A 4 20.39 -6.87 7.48
N ALA A 5 21.61 -7.20 7.02
CA ALA A 5 22.81 -7.25 7.85
C ALA A 5 23.67 -5.98 7.78
N ILE A 6 23.23 -4.96 7.05
CA ILE A 6 23.98 -3.70 6.89
C ILE A 6 23.98 -2.94 8.22
N ASN A 7 25.15 -2.49 8.67
CA ASN A 7 25.26 -1.59 9.83
C ASN A 7 24.66 -0.22 9.46
N LEU A 8 23.58 0.14 10.14
CA LEU A 8 22.76 1.31 9.83
C LEU A 8 23.36 2.65 10.28
N ARG A 9 24.50 2.67 10.98
CA ARG A 9 25.24 3.88 11.37
C ARG A 9 24.35 5.00 11.94
N GLY A 10 23.40 4.64 12.80
CA GLY A 10 22.47 5.57 13.44
C GLY A 10 21.09 5.67 12.79
N ALA A 11 20.86 5.08 11.60
CA ALA A 11 19.51 4.92 11.07
C ALA A 11 18.74 3.84 11.85
N ALA A 12 17.44 4.06 12.06
CA ALA A 12 16.60 3.19 12.87
C ALA A 12 16.26 1.86 12.18
N ARG A 13 16.02 1.89 10.87
CA ARG A 13 15.63 0.71 10.08
C ARG A 13 15.94 0.92 8.60
N ILE A 14 16.19 -0.18 7.90
CA ILE A 14 16.13 -0.27 6.44
C ILE A 14 15.04 -1.29 6.07
N SER A 15 14.31 -1.01 5.00
CA SER A 15 13.44 -1.97 4.33
C SER A 15 13.82 -1.98 2.85
N ARG A 16 13.77 -3.15 2.22
CA ARG A 16 13.96 -3.26 0.77
C ARG A 16 12.62 -3.04 0.08
N VAL A 17 12.58 -2.18 -0.93
CA VAL A 17 11.45 -2.17 -1.87
C VAL A 17 11.54 -3.46 -2.68
N ALA A 18 10.68 -4.43 -2.36
CA ALA A 18 10.64 -5.70 -3.06
C ALA A 18 10.13 -5.50 -4.49
N ASN A 19 9.03 -4.75 -4.63
CA ASN A 19 8.45 -4.40 -5.92
C ASN A 19 7.42 -3.27 -5.80
N ILE A 20 6.99 -2.76 -6.97
CA ILE A 20 5.87 -1.82 -7.10
C ILE A 20 4.95 -2.34 -8.20
N TYR A 21 3.69 -2.54 -7.85
CA TYR A 21 2.65 -3.04 -8.74
C TYR A 21 1.71 -1.91 -9.14
N GLU A 22 1.35 -1.85 -10.42
CA GLU A 22 0.22 -1.03 -10.88
C GLU A 22 -1.04 -1.90 -10.90
N VAL A 23 -2.11 -1.41 -10.29
CA VAL A 23 -3.42 -2.07 -10.23
C VAL A 23 -4.41 -1.22 -10.99
N GLN A 24 -5.23 -1.86 -11.85
CA GLN A 24 -6.32 -1.21 -12.55
C GLN A 24 -7.66 -1.51 -11.87
N ASP A 25 -8.40 -0.47 -11.51
CA ASP A 25 -9.71 -0.60 -10.86
C ASP A 25 -10.64 0.54 -11.31
N ARG A 26 -11.79 0.19 -11.89
CA ARG A 26 -12.76 1.16 -12.43
C ARG A 26 -13.46 2.00 -11.36
N ARG A 27 -13.40 1.60 -10.10
CA ARG A 27 -13.97 2.34 -8.97
C ARG A 27 -13.10 3.54 -8.57
N VAL A 28 -11.87 3.62 -9.06
CA VAL A 28 -10.91 4.68 -8.78
C VAL A 28 -10.95 5.76 -9.88
N PRO A 29 -10.92 7.06 -9.57
CA PRO A 29 -11.08 8.14 -10.55
C PRO A 29 -10.11 8.12 -11.74
N SER A 30 -8.87 7.68 -11.52
CA SER A 30 -7.81 7.55 -12.55
C SER A 30 -7.74 6.16 -13.18
N THR A 31 -8.64 5.26 -12.77
CA THR A 31 -8.67 3.81 -13.05
C THR A 31 -7.44 3.02 -12.67
N ARG A 32 -6.44 3.65 -12.03
CA ARG A 32 -5.18 3.01 -11.64
C ARG A 32 -4.63 3.56 -10.34
N TYR A 33 -4.00 2.68 -9.57
CA TYR A 33 -3.23 3.03 -8.39
C TYR A 33 -2.03 2.09 -8.28
N LYS A 34 -1.09 2.40 -7.38
CA LYS A 34 0.11 1.59 -7.16
C LYS A 34 0.07 0.95 -5.78
N ILE A 35 0.66 -0.23 -5.66
CA ILE A 35 0.96 -0.87 -4.39
C ILE A 35 2.46 -1.11 -4.32
N LYS A 36 3.12 -0.53 -3.31
CA LYS A 36 4.55 -0.70 -3.05
C LYS A 36 4.71 -1.76 -1.98
N VAL A 37 5.46 -2.81 -2.27
CA VAL A 37 5.74 -3.89 -1.33
C VAL A 37 7.13 -3.71 -0.75
N LEU A 38 7.19 -3.65 0.58
CA LEU A 38 8.41 -3.51 1.36
C LEU A 38 8.72 -4.85 2.04
N GLU A 39 9.90 -5.40 1.77
CA GLU A 39 10.47 -6.45 2.62
C GLU A 39 11.15 -5.77 3.81
N ARG A 40 10.60 -6.07 4.97
CA ARG A 40 10.86 -5.43 6.25
C ARG A 40 11.88 -6.21 7.07
N ASP A 41 11.90 -7.52 6.88
CA ASP A 41 12.90 -8.51 7.32
C ASP A 41 12.69 -9.80 6.50
N ILE A 42 13.51 -10.82 6.71
CA ILE A 42 13.36 -12.13 6.08
C ILE A 42 11.97 -12.71 6.43
N GLY A 43 11.13 -12.83 5.40
CA GLY A 43 9.77 -13.36 5.57
C GLY A 43 8.79 -12.40 6.23
N ASP A 44 9.08 -11.09 6.24
CA ASP A 44 8.18 -10.05 6.72
C ASP A 44 7.95 -9.00 5.62
N PHE A 45 6.73 -8.92 5.09
CA PHE A 45 6.38 -8.04 3.99
C PHE A 45 5.20 -7.12 4.37
N LEU A 46 5.29 -5.86 3.90
CA LEU A 46 4.27 -4.83 4.05
C LEU A 46 3.96 -4.25 2.66
N ALA A 47 2.71 -4.35 2.23
CA ALA A 47 2.24 -3.77 0.98
C ALA A 47 1.41 -2.51 1.27
N VAL A 48 1.79 -1.38 0.70
CA VAL A 48 1.16 -0.08 0.94
C VAL A 48 0.61 0.46 -0.38
N PRO A 49 -0.71 0.63 -0.53
CA PRO A 49 -1.32 1.35 -1.63
C PRO A 49 -0.96 2.85 -1.60
N ASN A 50 -0.84 3.50 -2.75
CA ASN A 50 -0.63 4.96 -2.85
C ASN A 50 -1.94 5.76 -2.84
N LEU A 51 -3.03 5.12 -2.43
CA LEU A 51 -4.39 5.61 -2.47
C LEU A 51 -5.14 5.08 -1.26
N CYS A 52 -5.98 5.89 -0.65
CA CYS A 52 -6.98 5.42 0.29
C CYS A 52 -8.35 6.05 0.02
N VAL A 53 -9.39 5.47 0.63
CA VAL A 53 -10.74 6.02 0.66
C VAL A 53 -10.89 6.75 1.99
N LYS A 54 -11.48 7.95 1.96
CA LYS A 54 -11.78 8.72 3.17
C LYS A 54 -12.96 8.09 3.91
N THR A 55 -12.90 8.13 5.22
CA THR A 55 -14.03 7.80 6.10
C THR A 55 -15.20 8.76 5.88
N ARG A 56 -16.36 8.45 6.46
CA ARG A 56 -17.54 9.33 6.41
C ARG A 56 -17.31 10.71 7.02
N THR A 57 -16.32 10.86 7.92
CA THR A 57 -15.94 12.16 8.49
C THR A 57 -14.94 12.93 7.62
N GLY A 58 -14.54 12.38 6.46
CA GLY A 58 -13.61 12.99 5.51
C GLY A 58 -12.14 12.71 5.83
N GLU A 59 -11.84 11.90 6.86
CA GLU A 59 -10.48 11.56 7.24
C GLU A 59 -9.92 10.43 6.37
N PRO A 60 -8.68 10.50 5.88
CA PRO A 60 -8.06 9.42 5.11
C PRO A 60 -7.96 8.11 5.91
N ASP A 61 -8.44 6.99 5.35
CA ASP A 61 -8.35 5.66 5.96
C ASP A 61 -7.33 4.77 5.23
N TRP A 62 -6.07 4.91 5.64
CA TRP A 62 -4.96 4.19 5.00
C TRP A 62 -4.97 2.70 5.34
N THR A 63 -5.00 1.87 4.30
CA THR A 63 -4.87 0.42 4.44
C THR A 63 -3.47 -0.06 4.08
N ALA A 64 -3.09 -1.22 4.59
CA ALA A 64 -1.88 -1.91 4.19
C ALA A 64 -2.10 -3.42 4.28
N GLY A 65 -1.43 -4.15 3.40
CA GLY A 65 -1.39 -5.61 3.41
C GLY A 65 -0.17 -6.15 4.13
N LEU A 66 -0.31 -7.28 4.80
CA LEU A 66 0.75 -8.00 5.50
C LEU A 66 0.90 -9.41 4.95
N GLY A 67 2.14 -9.91 4.90
CA GLY A 67 2.39 -11.27 4.42
C GLY A 67 3.76 -11.78 4.80
N ARG A 68 3.95 -13.10 4.72
CA ARG A 68 5.26 -13.74 4.85
C ARG A 68 6.01 -13.81 3.51
N THR A 69 5.32 -13.51 2.43
CA THR A 69 5.88 -13.33 1.09
C THR A 69 5.40 -12.03 0.47
N GLU A 70 6.10 -11.60 -0.58
CA GLU A 70 5.72 -10.43 -1.38
C GLU A 70 4.28 -10.55 -1.92
N LEU A 71 3.92 -11.72 -2.44
CA LEU A 71 2.61 -11.97 -3.05
C LEU A 71 1.50 -12.06 -2.01
N GLU A 72 1.77 -12.65 -0.84
CA GLU A 72 0.80 -12.68 0.27
C GLU A 72 0.46 -11.25 0.75
N ALA A 73 1.48 -10.40 0.92
CA ALA A 73 1.25 -9.02 1.33
C ALA A 73 0.49 -8.22 0.25
N LEU A 74 0.82 -8.45 -1.02
CA LEU A 74 0.09 -7.85 -2.14
C LEU A 74 -1.38 -8.29 -2.18
N GLU A 75 -1.65 -9.58 -2.02
CA GLU A 75 -3.01 -10.13 -1.99
C GLU A 75 -3.84 -9.56 -0.83
N ASP A 76 -3.27 -9.49 0.38
CA ASP A 76 -3.93 -8.87 1.55
C ASP A 76 -4.23 -7.38 1.30
N ALA A 77 -3.30 -6.62 0.70
CA ALA A 77 -3.52 -5.22 0.36
C ALA A 77 -4.63 -5.04 -0.68
N ILE A 78 -4.67 -5.87 -1.73
CA ILE A 78 -5.72 -5.85 -2.74
C ILE A 78 -7.08 -6.19 -2.12
N GLY A 79 -7.14 -7.20 -1.24
CA GLY A 79 -8.35 -7.57 -0.51
C GLY A 79 -8.92 -6.41 0.30
N ARG A 80 -8.07 -5.79 1.14
CA ARG A 80 -8.45 -4.63 1.97
C ARG A 80 -8.87 -3.41 1.15
N MET A 81 -8.18 -3.13 0.05
CA MET A 81 -8.60 -2.08 -0.88
C MET A 81 -9.94 -2.41 -1.53
N GLY A 82 -10.17 -3.68 -1.88
CA GLY A 82 -11.45 -4.16 -2.41
C GLY A 82 -12.61 -3.93 -1.45
N GLU A 83 -12.40 -4.19 -0.15
CA GLU A 83 -13.35 -3.91 0.93
C GLU A 83 -13.60 -2.41 1.09
N ALA A 84 -12.54 -1.59 1.18
CA ALA A 84 -12.67 -0.13 1.30
C ALA A 84 -13.39 0.52 0.11
N LEU A 85 -13.16 0.00 -1.10
CA LEU A 85 -13.88 0.45 -2.31
C LEU A 85 -15.33 -0.07 -2.35
N GLY A 86 -15.68 -1.09 -1.57
CA GLY A 86 -17.01 -1.70 -1.52
C GLY A 86 -17.94 -1.09 -0.47
N THR A 87 -17.43 -0.28 0.47
CA THR A 87 -18.24 0.28 1.57
C THR A 87 -19.18 1.42 1.18
N ALA A 88 -19.08 1.96 -0.04
CA ALA A 88 -19.90 3.06 -0.50
C ALA A 88 -20.66 2.71 -1.79
N GLU A 89 -21.96 3.03 -1.84
CA GLU A 89 -22.81 2.78 -3.01
C GLU A 89 -22.35 3.58 -4.24
N ARG A 90 -21.67 4.72 -4.03
CA ARG A 90 -21.12 5.57 -5.10
C ARG A 90 -19.96 6.41 -4.58
N LEU A 91 -18.73 6.04 -4.95
CA LEU A 91 -17.54 6.85 -4.69
C LEU A 91 -17.41 7.95 -5.74
N THR A 92 -16.95 9.11 -5.29
CA THR A 92 -16.63 10.30 -6.07
C THR A 92 -15.13 10.61 -5.94
N PRO A 93 -14.54 11.42 -6.82
CA PRO A 93 -13.12 11.77 -6.71
C PRO A 93 -12.71 12.39 -5.37
N ASP A 94 -13.61 13.09 -4.68
CA ASP A 94 -13.32 13.75 -3.39
C ASP A 94 -13.21 12.77 -2.22
N ASP A 95 -13.75 11.55 -2.39
CA ASP A 95 -13.68 10.46 -1.40
C ASP A 95 -12.30 9.79 -1.35
N PHE A 96 -11.34 10.23 -2.16
CA PHE A 96 -10.01 9.65 -2.23
C PHE A 96 -8.94 10.59 -1.70
N GLU A 97 -7.89 10.00 -1.12
CA GLU A 97 -6.65 10.69 -0.80
C GLU A 97 -5.47 9.92 -1.40
N TRP A 98 -4.55 10.63 -2.05
CA TRP A 98 -3.38 10.05 -2.71
C TRP A 98 -2.13 10.32 -1.88
N SER A 99 -1.20 9.36 -1.87
CA SER A 99 0.12 9.60 -1.28
C SER A 99 0.89 10.63 -2.10
N ASP A 100 1.89 11.28 -1.49
CA ASP A 100 2.78 12.16 -2.23
C ASP A 100 3.46 11.37 -3.37
N PRO A 101 3.50 11.89 -4.61
CA PRO A 101 4.14 11.19 -5.72
C PRO A 101 5.61 10.82 -5.48
N ARG A 102 6.31 11.50 -4.56
CA ARG A 102 7.71 11.20 -4.20
C ARG A 102 7.84 9.99 -3.28
N ASP A 103 6.73 9.50 -2.70
CA ASP A 103 6.72 8.32 -1.86
C ASP A 103 6.65 7.01 -2.66
N PHE A 104 6.41 7.04 -3.98
CA PHE A 104 6.16 5.85 -4.82
C PHE A 104 6.92 5.84 -6.15
#